data_AF-A0A8E0FMX0-F1
#
_entry.id   AF-A0A8E0FMX0-F1
#
_cell.length_a   1.000
_cell.length_b   1.000
_cell.length_c   1.000
_cell.angle_alpha   90.00
_cell.angle_beta   90.00
_cell.angle_gamma   90.00
#
_symmetry.space_group_name_H-M   'P 1'
#
loop_
_entity.id
_entity.type
_entity.pdbx_description
1 polymer ?
#
loop_
_entity_poly.entity_id
_entity_poly.type
_entity_poly.pdbx_seq_one_letter_code
_entity_poly.pdbx_strand_id
1 'polypeptide(L)'
;MNSFSLLTTPWLPVRFKDGTTGKLAPVDLADENVVDISAPRADLQGAVWQFLLGLLQTSFAPKDHRRWDDIWEDGLEAEKLREALQSLEHAFQFGPDSPSFMQDFDELKVKATSIASLLPDAPGKQTKERNTDHFIKRDTTQHLCLHCVPLALFSIQLNAPIGGRGYYPGLRGGGLNRPGNPGD
;
A
#
# COMPACT_ATOMS: atom_id res chain seq x y z
N MET A 1 -15.59 -7.73 12.82
CA MET A 1 -14.61 -6.64 12.66
C MET A 1 -15.36 -5.47 12.08
N ASN A 2 -15.08 -4.26 12.54
CA ASN A 2 -15.71 -3.07 11.98
C ASN A 2 -14.83 -2.51 10.87
N SER A 3 -15.47 -1.93 9.86
CA SER A 3 -14.78 -1.18 8.79
C SER A 3 -14.11 0.07 9.37
N PHE A 4 -13.01 0.49 8.75
CA PHE A 4 -12.30 1.72 9.13
C PHE A 4 -11.76 2.43 7.90
N SER A 5 -11.59 3.75 8.02
CA SER A 5 -11.05 4.58 6.95
C SER A 5 -9.53 4.58 6.97
N LEU A 6 -8.92 4.30 5.81
CA LEU A 6 -7.48 4.39 5.60
C LEU A 6 -6.98 5.84 5.51
N LEU A 7 -7.85 6.84 5.46
CA LEU A 7 -7.45 8.25 5.46
C LEU A 7 -7.39 8.83 6.87
N THR A 8 -8.32 8.46 7.74
CA THR A 8 -8.50 9.07 9.06
C THR A 8 -8.08 8.19 10.24
N THR A 9 -7.99 6.87 10.05
CA THR A 9 -7.54 5.95 11.11
C THR A 9 -6.01 5.93 11.16
N PRO A 10 -5.34 6.09 12.31
CA PRO A 10 -3.90 5.94 12.38
C PRO A 10 -3.46 4.49 12.10
N TRP A 11 -2.81 4.27 10.96
CA TRP A 11 -2.48 2.92 10.49
C TRP A 11 -1.09 2.77 9.88
N LEU A 12 -0.54 3.83 9.29
CA LEU A 12 0.77 3.83 8.67
C LEU A 12 1.86 3.83 9.74
N PRO A 13 2.80 2.86 9.74
CA PRO A 13 3.86 2.84 10.74
C PRO A 13 4.86 3.96 10.45
N VAL A 14 5.17 4.77 11.47
CA VAL A 14 6.06 5.93 11.35
C VAL A 14 7.07 5.96 12.50
N ARG A 15 8.17 6.67 12.27
CA ARG A 15 9.16 7.04 13.28
C ARG A 15 9.07 8.54 13.57
N PHE A 16 9.10 8.91 14.84
CA PHE A 16 9.08 10.30 15.29
C PHE A 16 10.49 10.84 15.55
N LYS A 17 10.62 12.17 15.67
CA LYS A 17 11.87 12.88 15.98
C LYS A 17 12.56 12.40 17.26
N ASP A 18 11.79 11.94 18.25
CA ASP A 18 12.32 11.40 19.52
C ASP A 18 12.83 9.95 19.41
N GLY A 19 12.76 9.34 18.22
CA GLY A 19 13.18 7.98 17.94
C GLY A 19 12.12 6.90 18.22
N THR A 20 10.97 7.27 18.79
CA THR A 20 9.88 6.32 19.01
C THR A 20 9.15 6.00 17.71
N THR A 21 8.43 4.87 17.71
CA THR A 21 7.60 4.45 16.57
C THR A 21 6.13 4.51 16.95
N GLY A 22 5.29 4.92 16.01
CA GLY A 22 3.83 4.93 16.18
C GLY A 22 3.09 4.71 14.87
N LYS A 23 1.85 5.19 14.84
CA LYS A 23 0.99 5.12 13.65
C LYS A 23 0.50 6.51 13.28
N LEU A 24 0.42 6.76 11.98
CA LEU A 24 -0.06 8.00 11.38
C LEU A 24 -1.29 7.72 10.50
N ALA A 25 -2.24 8.62 10.47
CA ALA A 25 -3.30 8.64 9.46
C ALA A 25 -2.87 9.56 8.32
N PRO A 26 -3.17 9.26 7.04
CA PRO A 26 -2.83 10.14 5.92
C PRO A 26 -3.28 11.60 6.07
N VAL A 27 -4.41 11.86 6.74
CA VAL A 27 -4.88 13.23 7.02
C VAL A 27 -3.96 14.02 7.96
N ASP A 28 -3.04 13.35 8.65
CA ASP A 28 -2.09 13.93 9.60
C ASP A 28 -0.66 14.03 9.02
N LEU A 29 -0.47 13.85 7.70
CA LEU A 29 0.87 13.90 7.07
C LEU A 29 1.63 15.23 7.24
N ALA A 30 0.93 16.30 7.59
CA ALA A 30 1.54 17.60 7.92
C ALA A 30 2.22 17.62 9.30
N ASP A 31 2.17 16.54 10.09
CA ASP A 31 2.87 16.45 11.38
C ASP A 31 4.39 16.41 11.19
N GLU A 32 5.04 17.54 11.44
CA GLU A 32 6.49 17.69 11.37
C GLU A 32 7.25 16.83 12.40
N ASN A 33 6.60 16.21 13.38
CA ASN A 33 7.26 15.29 14.29
C ASN A 33 7.57 13.94 13.64
N VAL A 34 6.92 13.60 12.52
CA VAL A 34 7.19 12.39 11.76
C VAL A 34 8.43 12.60 10.89
N VAL A 35 9.40 11.69 10.99
CA VAL A 35 10.66 11.79 10.23
C VAL A 35 10.78 10.75 9.12
N ASP A 36 10.08 9.61 9.23
CA ASP A 36 10.14 8.53 8.24
C ASP A 36 9.00 7.53 8.44
N ILE A 37 8.75 6.73 7.41
CA ILE A 37 7.95 5.51 7.50
C ILE A 37 8.79 4.42 8.20
N SER A 38 8.15 3.57 8.99
CA SER A 38 8.79 2.49 9.73
C SER A 38 8.10 1.14 9.48
N ALA A 39 7.93 0.79 8.20
CA ALA A 39 7.29 -0.48 7.84
C ALA A 39 8.18 -1.68 8.23
N PRO A 40 7.57 -2.81 8.64
CA PRO A 40 8.33 -3.98 9.12
C PRO A 40 9.09 -4.73 8.01
N ARG A 41 8.83 -4.40 6.73
CA ARG A 41 9.47 -5.02 5.56
C ARG A 41 9.80 -3.95 4.52
N ALA A 42 10.91 -4.12 3.81
CA ALA A 42 11.37 -3.16 2.80
C ALA A 42 10.43 -3.04 1.59
N ASP A 43 9.80 -4.13 1.16
CA ASP A 43 8.80 -4.11 0.09
C ASP A 43 7.56 -3.29 0.50
N LEU A 44 7.12 -3.44 1.75
CA LEU A 44 6.04 -2.64 2.32
C LEU A 44 6.44 -1.18 2.55
N GLN A 45 7.69 -0.90 2.93
CA GLN A 45 8.21 0.47 3.05
C GLN A 45 8.06 1.22 1.73
N GLY A 46 8.51 0.62 0.62
CA GLY A 46 8.36 1.19 -0.72
C GLY A 46 6.89 1.34 -1.13
N ALA A 47 6.04 0.37 -0.77
CA ALA A 47 4.62 0.44 -1.04
C ALA A 47 3.93 1.60 -0.29
N VAL A 48 4.33 1.91 0.96
CA VAL A 48 3.78 3.07 1.68
C VAL A 48 4.14 4.36 0.97
N TRP A 49 5.40 4.53 0.55
CA TRP A 49 5.81 5.71 -0.19
C TRP A 49 5.03 5.87 -1.49
N GLN A 50 4.86 4.79 -2.26
CA GLN A 50 4.06 4.80 -3.49
C GLN A 50 2.59 5.14 -3.21
N PHE A 51 2.03 4.62 -2.11
CA PHE A 51 0.66 4.92 -1.68
C PHE A 51 0.48 6.40 -1.35
N LEU A 52 1.37 6.96 -0.51
CA LEU A 52 1.31 8.36 -0.10
C LEU A 52 1.53 9.32 -1.27
N LEU A 53 2.51 9.02 -2.14
CA LEU A 53 2.75 9.81 -3.35
C LEU A 53 1.55 9.76 -4.29
N GLY A 54 0.97 8.59 -4.52
CA GLY A 54 -0.23 8.45 -5.36
C GLY A 54 -1.43 9.20 -4.78
N LEU A 55 -1.60 9.16 -3.45
CA LEU A 55 -2.65 9.87 -2.74
C LEU A 55 -2.50 11.38 -2.94
N LEU A 56 -1.34 11.95 -2.59
CA LEU A 56 -1.07 13.39 -2.71
C LEU A 56 -1.12 13.86 -4.17
N GLN A 57 -0.60 13.07 -5.12
CA GLN A 57 -0.68 13.39 -6.54
C GLN A 57 -2.12 13.44 -7.06
N THR A 58 -3.03 12.65 -6.47
CA THR A 58 -4.43 12.59 -6.92
C THR A 58 -5.30 13.64 -6.25
N SER A 59 -5.05 13.98 -4.97
CA SER A 59 -5.90 14.90 -4.19
C SER A 59 -5.28 16.27 -3.95
N PHE A 60 -3.96 16.38 -3.90
CA PHE A 60 -3.22 17.56 -3.43
C PHE A 60 -2.10 17.99 -4.39
N ALA A 61 -2.24 17.70 -5.69
CA ALA A 61 -1.22 18.10 -6.66
C ALA A 61 -1.12 19.64 -6.77
N PRO A 62 0.08 20.22 -6.69
CA PRO A 62 0.27 21.64 -6.92
C PRO A 62 -0.08 22.00 -8.36
N LYS A 63 -0.72 23.16 -8.54
CA LYS A 63 -1.18 23.63 -9.87
C LYS A 63 -0.03 24.01 -10.79
N ASP A 64 1.06 24.49 -10.23
CA ASP A 64 2.24 24.97 -10.94
C ASP A 64 3.50 24.86 -10.06
N HIS A 65 4.64 25.19 -10.66
CA HIS A 65 5.95 25.16 -10.00
C HIS A 65 6.01 26.08 -8.78
N ARG A 66 5.38 27.27 -8.83
CA ARG A 66 5.42 28.21 -7.70
C ARG A 66 4.72 27.63 -6.49
N ARG A 67 3.54 27.02 -6.69
CA ARG A 67 2.84 26.37 -5.59
C ARG A 67 3.60 25.16 -5.06
N TRP A 68 4.36 24.46 -5.91
CA TRP A 68 5.26 23.40 -5.46
C TRP A 68 6.39 23.96 -4.58
N ASP A 69 7.01 25.07 -4.98
CA ASP A 69 8.06 25.75 -4.19
C ASP A 69 7.52 26.20 -2.82
N ASP A 70 6.32 26.80 -2.79
CA ASP A 70 5.68 27.21 -1.52
C ASP A 70 5.51 26.01 -0.58
N ILE A 71 5.03 24.87 -1.08
CA ILE A 71 4.84 23.65 -0.26
C ILE A 71 6.18 23.08 0.19
N TRP A 72 7.22 23.18 -0.64
CA TRP A 72 8.55 22.69 -0.32
C TRP A 72 9.19 23.48 0.82
N GLU A 73 9.06 24.81 0.80
CA GLU A 73 9.65 25.70 1.80
C GLU A 73 8.78 25.80 3.08
N ASP A 74 7.47 25.99 2.94
CA ASP A 74 6.56 26.25 4.07
C ASP A 74 5.92 24.98 4.64
N GLY A 75 6.01 23.85 3.93
CA GLY A 75 5.40 22.58 4.30
C GLY A 75 3.93 22.41 3.86
N LEU A 76 3.32 21.31 4.32
CA LEU A 76 1.92 20.99 4.03
C LEU A 76 0.99 21.67 5.04
N GLU A 77 -0.01 22.41 4.54
CA GLU A 77 -1.07 22.96 5.39
C GLU A 77 -2.07 21.84 5.78
N ALA A 78 -2.11 21.49 7.08
CA ALA A 78 -2.87 20.35 7.59
C ALA A 78 -4.36 20.40 7.22
N GLU A 79 -5.00 21.57 7.37
CA GLU A 79 -6.41 21.78 7.07
C GLU A 79 -6.70 21.58 5.59
N LYS A 80 -5.87 22.15 4.70
CA LYS A 80 -6.03 21.96 3.25
C LYS A 80 -5.83 20.51 2.85
N LEU A 81 -4.89 19.80 3.48
CA LEU A 81 -4.70 18.37 3.26
C LEU A 81 -5.94 17.58 3.65
N ARG A 82 -6.52 17.84 4.84
CA ARG A 82 -7.76 17.20 5.30
C ARG A 82 -8.92 17.44 4.33
N GLU A 83 -9.11 18.67 3.89
CA GLU A 83 -10.15 19.04 2.91
C GLU A 83 -9.97 18.31 1.58
N ALA A 84 -8.75 18.25 1.06
CA ALA A 84 -8.46 17.58 -0.20
C ALA A 84 -8.76 16.07 -0.16
N LEU A 85 -8.44 15.43 0.96
CA LEU A 85 -8.66 13.99 1.16
C LEU A 85 -10.14 13.62 1.37
N GLN A 86 -10.98 14.56 1.82
CA GLN A 86 -12.39 14.30 2.11
C GLN A 86 -13.16 13.77 0.90
N SER A 87 -12.84 14.25 -0.31
CA SER A 87 -13.46 13.80 -1.55
C SER A 87 -13.25 12.31 -1.85
N LEU A 88 -12.18 11.73 -1.30
CA LEU A 88 -11.77 10.35 -1.52
C LEU A 88 -12.27 9.38 -0.44
N GLU A 89 -12.85 9.87 0.66
CA GLU A 89 -13.17 9.07 1.86
C GLU A 89 -13.95 7.77 1.55
N HIS A 90 -14.90 7.83 0.61
CA HIS A 90 -15.71 6.68 0.20
C HIS A 90 -14.90 5.54 -0.42
N ALA A 91 -13.77 5.83 -1.06
CA ALA A 91 -12.93 4.84 -1.73
C ALA A 91 -11.87 4.20 -0.81
N PHE A 92 -11.67 4.76 0.38
CA PHE A 92 -10.62 4.36 1.33
C PHE A 92 -11.18 3.65 2.57
N GLN A 93 -12.41 3.15 2.50
CA GLN A 93 -12.98 2.28 3.54
C GLN A 93 -12.40 0.88 3.42
N PHE A 94 -11.99 0.27 4.52
CA PHE A 94 -11.49 -1.10 4.56
C PHE A 94 -12.17 -1.89 5.66
N GLY A 95 -12.72 -3.05 5.30
CA GLY A 95 -13.47 -3.90 6.22
C GLY A 95 -14.15 -5.08 5.53
N PRO A 96 -15.05 -5.77 6.25
CA PRO A 96 -15.79 -6.90 5.70
C PRO A 96 -16.88 -6.50 4.70
N ASP A 97 -17.31 -5.24 4.72
CA ASP A 97 -18.39 -4.74 3.88
C ASP A 97 -17.84 -4.21 2.54
N SER A 98 -18.59 -4.43 1.46
CA SER A 98 -18.31 -3.84 0.14
C SER A 98 -19.04 -2.48 0.01
N PRO A 99 -18.41 -1.44 -0.57
CA PRO A 99 -17.07 -1.42 -1.17
C PRO A 99 -15.93 -1.40 -0.13
N SER A 100 -14.86 -2.15 -0.39
CA SER A 100 -13.67 -2.25 0.45
C SER A 100 -12.42 -1.95 -0.37
N PHE A 101 -11.48 -1.21 0.20
CA PHE A 101 -10.32 -0.67 -0.50
C PHE A 101 -9.56 -1.76 -1.28
N MET A 102 -9.44 -1.56 -2.59
CA MET A 102 -8.76 -2.45 -3.54
C MET A 102 -9.28 -3.91 -3.55
N GLN A 103 -10.56 -4.09 -3.23
CA GLN A 103 -11.26 -5.35 -3.40
C GLN A 103 -12.37 -5.21 -4.43
N ASP A 104 -12.74 -6.34 -5.03
CA ASP A 104 -13.84 -6.40 -6.00
C ASP A 104 -15.16 -6.08 -5.29
N PHE A 105 -16.10 -5.45 -6.01
CA PHE A 105 -17.43 -5.18 -5.49
C PHE A 105 -18.32 -6.43 -5.52
N ASP A 106 -18.04 -7.35 -6.44
CA ASP A 106 -18.78 -8.58 -6.61
C ASP A 106 -18.31 -9.67 -5.64
N GLU A 107 -19.24 -10.55 -5.27
CA GLU A 107 -18.90 -11.72 -4.46
C GLU A 107 -18.03 -12.70 -5.27
N LEU A 108 -16.78 -12.86 -4.86
CA LEU A 108 -15.84 -13.78 -5.48
C LEU A 108 -16.14 -15.22 -5.04
N LYS A 109 -16.70 -16.04 -5.93
CA LYS A 109 -16.89 -17.48 -5.73
C LYS A 109 -15.58 -18.26 -5.94
N VAL A 110 -14.58 -17.97 -5.11
CA VAL A 110 -13.25 -18.58 -5.16
C VAL A 110 -12.92 -19.27 -3.85
N LYS A 111 -12.05 -20.28 -3.92
CA LYS A 111 -11.54 -20.93 -2.70
C LYS A 111 -10.64 -19.95 -1.96
N ALA A 112 -10.86 -19.80 -0.66
CA ALA A 112 -9.98 -19.01 0.20
C ALA A 112 -8.53 -19.46 0.05
N THR A 113 -7.63 -18.49 -0.09
CA THR A 113 -6.18 -18.68 -0.15
C THR A 113 -5.52 -18.23 1.15
N SER A 114 -4.26 -18.61 1.33
CA SER A 114 -3.44 -18.17 2.47
C SER A 114 -3.20 -16.66 2.39
N ILE A 115 -3.31 -15.94 3.51
CA ILE A 115 -3.00 -14.51 3.58
C ILE A 115 -1.56 -14.19 3.13
N ALA A 116 -0.64 -15.14 3.32
CA ALA A 116 0.73 -15.05 2.80
C ALA A 116 0.77 -14.76 1.29
N SER A 117 -0.22 -15.17 0.49
CA SER A 117 -0.21 -14.92 -0.95
C SER A 117 -0.34 -13.44 -1.33
N LEU A 118 -0.64 -12.56 -0.38
CA LEU A 118 -0.55 -11.11 -0.57
C LEU A 118 0.89 -10.58 -0.55
N LEU A 119 1.86 -11.41 -0.16
CA LEU A 119 3.26 -11.04 -0.09
C LEU A 119 3.99 -11.52 -1.35
N PRO A 120 4.77 -10.66 -2.03
CA PRO A 120 5.41 -11.00 -3.30
C PRO A 120 6.39 -12.19 -3.23
N ASP A 121 6.97 -12.43 -2.06
CA ASP A 121 7.95 -13.49 -1.79
C ASP A 121 7.30 -14.83 -1.39
N ALA A 122 5.98 -14.87 -1.22
CA ALA A 122 5.30 -16.10 -0.85
C ALA A 122 5.28 -17.10 -2.03
N PRO A 123 5.63 -18.38 -1.80
CA PRO A 123 5.69 -19.35 -2.88
C PRO A 123 4.29 -19.67 -3.39
N GLY A 124 4.11 -19.52 -4.70
CA GLY A 124 2.89 -19.89 -5.39
C GLY A 124 2.66 -21.40 -5.40
N LYS A 125 1.46 -21.82 -5.84
CA LYS A 125 1.04 -23.23 -5.86
C LYS A 125 2.06 -24.14 -6.58
N GLN A 126 2.49 -23.76 -7.79
CA GLN A 126 3.46 -24.56 -8.54
C GLN A 126 4.83 -24.64 -7.88
N THR A 127 5.32 -23.55 -7.26
CA THR A 127 6.59 -23.54 -6.54
C THR A 127 6.57 -24.53 -5.38
N LYS A 128 5.45 -24.61 -4.66
CA LYS A 128 5.25 -25.58 -3.58
C LYS A 128 5.15 -27.03 -4.12
N GLU A 129 4.35 -27.26 -5.16
CA GLU A 129 4.15 -28.60 -5.75
C GLU A 129 5.43 -29.16 -6.37
N ARG A 130 6.26 -28.31 -6.98
CA ARG A 130 7.55 -28.70 -7.56
C ARG A 130 8.70 -28.69 -6.53
N ASN A 131 8.42 -28.32 -5.27
CA ASN A 131 9.40 -28.16 -4.20
C ASN A 131 10.59 -27.24 -4.59
N THR A 132 10.35 -26.18 -5.34
CA THR A 132 11.39 -25.23 -5.77
C THR A 132 11.50 -24.01 -4.84
N ASP A 133 10.86 -24.06 -3.67
CA ASP A 133 10.88 -23.04 -2.61
C ASP A 133 11.97 -23.30 -1.55
N HIS A 134 13.12 -23.86 -1.96
CA HIS A 134 14.17 -24.39 -1.07
C HIS A 134 14.63 -23.45 0.06
N PHE A 135 14.62 -22.13 -0.17
CA PHE A 135 15.08 -21.12 0.78
C PHE A 135 13.95 -20.39 1.51
N ILE A 136 12.69 -20.76 1.25
CA ILE A 136 11.53 -20.12 1.86
C ILE A 136 10.98 -21.07 2.93
N LYS A 137 10.98 -20.60 4.18
CA LYS A 137 10.31 -21.31 5.26
C LYS A 137 8.80 -21.22 5.02
N ARG A 138 8.15 -22.38 4.82
CA ARG A 138 6.70 -22.47 4.67
C ARG A 138 6.01 -22.05 5.97
N ASP A 139 4.80 -21.55 5.84
CA ASP A 139 3.89 -21.23 6.94
C ASP A 139 4.41 -20.20 7.96
N THR A 140 5.37 -19.35 7.55
CA THR A 140 5.87 -18.23 8.36
C THR A 140 4.87 -17.11 8.54
N THR A 141 4.01 -16.89 7.53
CA THR A 141 3.01 -15.82 7.54
C THR A 141 1.60 -16.41 7.57
N GLN A 142 1.16 -16.82 8.75
CA GLN A 142 -0.22 -17.32 8.97
C GLN A 142 -1.20 -16.19 9.29
N HIS A 143 -0.69 -15.08 9.83
CA HIS A 143 -1.48 -13.92 10.24
C HIS A 143 -0.80 -12.64 9.77
N LEU A 144 -1.61 -11.68 9.33
CA LEU A 144 -1.20 -10.29 9.13
C LEU A 144 -1.94 -9.42 10.13
N CYS A 145 -1.29 -8.34 10.58
CA CYS A 145 -1.99 -7.31 11.33
C CYS A 145 -3.08 -6.68 10.44
N LEU A 146 -4.20 -6.26 11.03
CA LEU A 146 -5.33 -5.70 10.26
C LEU A 146 -4.90 -4.53 9.36
N HIS A 147 -4.05 -3.63 9.87
CA HIS A 147 -3.53 -2.47 9.13
C HIS A 147 -2.45 -2.85 8.09
N CYS A 148 -1.90 -4.06 8.16
CA CYS A 148 -0.91 -4.56 7.23
C CYS A 148 -1.57 -5.06 5.93
N VAL A 149 -2.84 -5.50 6.00
CA VAL A 149 -3.56 -6.09 4.87
C VAL A 149 -3.83 -5.08 3.74
N PRO A 150 -4.33 -3.85 3.98
CA PRO A 150 -4.50 -2.85 2.93
C PRO A 150 -3.20 -2.55 2.18
N LEU A 151 -2.09 -2.47 2.90
CA LEU A 151 -0.77 -2.22 2.30
C LEU A 151 -0.26 -3.41 1.50
N ALA A 152 -0.48 -4.64 1.98
CA ALA A 152 -0.14 -5.84 1.23
C ALA A 152 -0.98 -5.94 -0.06
N LEU A 153 -2.27 -5.61 0.00
CA LEU A 153 -3.15 -5.51 -1.18
C LEU A 153 -2.67 -4.44 -2.16
N PHE A 154 -2.30 -3.26 -1.67
CA PHE A 154 -1.75 -2.21 -2.52
C PHE A 154 -0.41 -2.63 -3.15
N SER A 155 0.49 -3.19 -2.35
CA SER A 155 1.81 -3.65 -2.80
C SER A 155 1.72 -4.72 -3.89
N ILE A 156 0.84 -5.73 -3.72
CA ILE A 156 0.71 -6.80 -4.71
C ILE A 156 0.15 -6.27 -6.04
N GLN A 157 -0.82 -5.34 -6.02
CA GLN A 157 -1.34 -4.75 -7.26
C GLN A 157 -0.31 -3.88 -7.99
N LEU A 158 0.64 -3.30 -7.26
CA LEU A 158 1.67 -2.43 -7.82
C LEU A 158 2.93 -3.14 -8.30
N ASN A 159 3.35 -4.17 -7.56
CA ASN A 159 4.72 -4.68 -7.61
C ASN A 159 4.79 -6.19 -7.81
N ALA A 160 3.67 -6.91 -7.82
CA ALA A 160 3.71 -8.35 -8.01
C ALA A 160 4.32 -8.73 -9.37
N PRO A 161 5.09 -9.83 -9.42
CA PRO A 161 5.43 -10.43 -10.69
C PRO A 161 4.16 -10.84 -11.43
N ILE A 162 4.28 -11.05 -12.75
CA ILE A 162 3.20 -11.63 -13.55
C ILE A 162 2.74 -12.92 -12.84
N GLY A 163 1.47 -12.93 -12.44
CA GLY A 163 0.90 -14.06 -11.76
C GLY A 163 0.72 -15.26 -12.69
N GLY A 164 0.38 -16.41 -12.09
CA GLY A 164 -0.08 -17.56 -12.86
C GLY A 164 -1.37 -17.25 -13.64
N ARG A 165 -1.81 -18.22 -14.44
CA ARG A 165 -3.02 -18.11 -15.27
C ARG A 165 -4.22 -17.60 -14.44
N GLY A 166 -4.80 -16.47 -14.84
CA GLY A 166 -5.93 -15.82 -14.16
C GLY A 166 -5.57 -14.63 -13.25
N TYR A 167 -4.29 -14.34 -13.04
CA TYR A 167 -3.82 -13.13 -12.34
C TYR A 167 -3.15 -12.19 -13.32
N TYR A 168 -3.65 -10.97 -13.42
CA TYR A 168 -3.10 -9.95 -14.31
C TYR A 168 -2.07 -9.10 -13.56
N PRO A 169 -0.95 -8.75 -14.21
CA PRO A 169 0.01 -7.81 -13.62
C PRO A 169 -0.62 -6.42 -13.50
N GLY A 170 -0.05 -5.59 -12.64
CA GLY A 170 -0.40 -4.18 -12.54
C GLY A 170 -0.10 -3.41 -13.83
N LEU A 171 -0.56 -2.15 -13.90
CA LEU A 171 -0.43 -1.30 -15.10
C LEU A 171 1.01 -1.07 -15.58
N ARG A 172 2.00 -1.23 -14.69
CA ARG A 172 3.44 -1.11 -15.01
C ARG A 172 4.07 -2.41 -15.52
N GLY A 173 3.27 -3.47 -15.71
CA GLY A 173 3.77 -4.82 -15.98
C GLY A 173 4.17 -5.55 -14.70
N GLY A 174 4.86 -6.69 -14.84
CA GLY A 174 5.26 -7.52 -13.70
C GLY A 174 6.58 -7.10 -13.04
N GLY A 175 6.51 -6.80 -11.75
CA GLY A 175 7.67 -6.51 -10.89
C GLY A 175 8.08 -5.04 -10.82
N LEU A 176 8.84 -4.70 -9.77
CA LEU A 176 9.51 -3.40 -9.64
C LEU A 176 10.67 -3.30 -10.65
N ASN A 177 10.62 -2.29 -11.53
CA ASN A 177 11.73 -1.90 -12.41
C ASN A 177 12.37 -3.09 -13.17
N ARG A 178 11.62 -3.77 -14.04
CA ARG A 178 12.31 -4.47 -15.13
C ARG A 178 12.85 -3.39 -16.06
N PRO A 179 14.17 -3.28 -16.29
CA PRO A 179 14.65 -2.49 -17.42
C PRO A 179 13.92 -3.02 -18.65
N GLY A 180 13.28 -2.12 -19.40
CA GLY A 180 12.62 -2.47 -20.64
C GLY A 180 13.56 -3.30 -21.47
N ASN A 181 13.08 -4.44 -21.98
CA ASN A 181 13.84 -5.19 -22.97
C ASN A 181 14.03 -4.23 -24.15
N PRO A 182 15.27 -3.89 -24.58
CA PRO A 182 15.49 -2.87 -25.61
C PRO A 182 15.17 -3.40 -27.02
N GLY A 183 14.10 -4.18 -27.17
CA GLY A 183 13.78 -4.96 -28.36
C GLY A 183 12.31 -4.97 -28.77
N ASP A 184 11.49 -4.04 -28.28
CA ASP A 184 10.16 -3.73 -28.84
C ASP A 184 10.11 -2.26 -29.29
#